data_AF-A0A2D7XIB7-F1
#
_entry.id   AF-A0A2D7XIB7-F1
#
_cell.length_a   1.000
_cell.length_b   1.000
_cell.length_c   1.000
_cell.angle_alpha   90.00
_cell.angle_beta   90.00
_cell.angle_gamma   90.00
#
_symmetry.space_group_name_H-M   'P 1'
#
loop_
_entity.id
_entity.type
_entity.pdbx_description
1 polymer ?
#
loop_
_entity_poly.entity_id
_entity_poly.type
_entity_poly.pdbx_seq_one_letter_code
_entity_poly.pdbx_strand_id
1 'polypeptide(L)'
;MVLDIKGSTIRKRELVAEAAYFFKDRLMPRMKTLQIDINLNPHYEKNTTSSGDCIWEDTNRCSREFTINLDSSNDDWMVQTLAHEMVHVKQWARGEMQDIYSDDDGSPKQTRWKSKFINIKNVPYELWPWEKEALRIEKRLYNEWLEYLKQKKV
;
A
#
# COMPACT_ATOMS: atom_id res chain seq x y z
N MET A 1 1.56 12.29 -9.07
CA MET A 1 0.62 11.35 -8.46
C MET A 1 -0.73 12.02 -8.50
N VAL A 2 -1.74 11.31 -8.98
CA VAL A 2 -3.15 11.69 -8.92
C VAL A 2 -3.80 10.79 -7.89
N LEU A 3 -4.62 11.35 -7.00
CA LEU A 3 -5.36 10.61 -5.99
C LEU A 3 -6.86 10.85 -6.18
N ASP A 4 -7.64 9.78 -6.16
CA ASP A 4 -9.09 9.84 -5.94
C ASP A 4 -9.39 9.16 -4.60
N ILE A 5 -10.11 9.82 -3.69
CA ILE A 5 -10.36 9.28 -2.35
C ILE A 5 -11.86 9.30 -2.08
N LYS A 6 -12.42 8.14 -1.78
CA LYS A 6 -13.85 7.93 -1.55
C LYS A 6 -14.12 7.36 -0.16
N GLY A 7 -15.36 7.57 0.31
CA GLY A 7 -15.81 7.07 1.62
C GLY A 7 -15.36 7.94 2.81
N SER A 8 -15.89 7.60 3.99
CA SER A 8 -15.62 8.27 5.27
C SER A 8 -15.87 9.81 5.26
N THR A 9 -15.29 10.54 6.20
CA THR A 9 -15.47 12.01 6.33
C THR A 9 -14.44 12.80 5.51
N ILE A 10 -14.75 14.07 5.21
CA ILE A 10 -13.82 14.99 4.50
C ILE A 10 -12.47 15.08 5.24
N ARG A 11 -12.51 15.25 6.58
CA ARG A 11 -11.30 15.30 7.43
C ARG A 11 -10.38 14.09 7.21
N LYS A 12 -10.96 12.89 7.13
CA LYS A 12 -10.20 11.65 6.93
C LYS A 12 -9.62 11.57 5.53
N ARG A 13 -10.36 12.01 4.51
CA ARG A 13 -9.85 12.10 3.13
C ARG A 13 -8.69 13.07 3.01
N GLU A 14 -8.76 14.23 3.66
CA GLU A 14 -7.65 15.21 3.69
C GLU A 14 -6.42 14.65 4.39
N LEU A 15 -6.61 14.00 5.55
CA LEU A 15 -5.53 13.32 6.28
C LEU A 15 -4.83 12.26 5.42
N VAL A 16 -5.61 11.39 4.78
CA VAL A 16 -5.10 10.32 3.90
C VAL A 16 -4.40 10.90 2.68
N ALA A 17 -4.95 11.95 2.06
CA ALA A 17 -4.32 12.63 0.93
C ALA A 17 -2.94 13.17 1.31
N GLU A 18 -2.86 13.91 2.42
CA GLU A 18 -1.59 14.50 2.89
C GLU A 18 -0.56 13.41 3.19
N ALA A 19 -0.97 12.36 3.91
CA ALA A 19 -0.11 11.23 4.24
C ALA A 19 0.35 10.47 2.98
N ALA A 20 -0.52 10.23 2.01
CA ALA A 20 -0.19 9.54 0.76
C ALA A 20 0.86 10.32 -0.06
N TYR A 21 0.70 11.64 -0.21
CA TYR A 21 1.72 12.47 -0.85
C TYR A 21 3.04 12.45 -0.09
N PHE A 22 2.99 12.56 1.24
CA PHE A 22 4.15 12.46 2.10
C PHE A 22 4.91 11.15 1.87
N PHE A 23 4.23 9.99 1.96
CA PHE A 23 4.82 8.67 1.77
C PHE A 23 5.36 8.48 0.35
N LYS A 24 4.61 8.90 -0.68
CA LYS A 24 5.05 8.84 -2.07
C LYS A 24 6.37 9.59 -2.29
N ASP A 25 6.57 10.75 -1.66
CA ASP A 25 7.81 11.51 -1.81
C ASP A 25 9.00 10.87 -1.10
N ARG A 26 8.78 10.11 -0.02
CA ARG A 26 9.85 9.35 0.65
C ARG A 26 10.20 8.07 -0.11
N LEU A 27 9.20 7.42 -0.69
CA LEU A 27 9.36 6.13 -1.37
C LEU A 27 9.82 6.29 -2.82
N MET A 28 9.24 7.22 -3.55
CA MET A 28 9.34 7.33 -5.00
C MET A 28 9.30 8.80 -5.48
N PRO A 29 10.19 9.69 -4.99
CA PRO A 29 10.12 11.13 -5.28
C PRO A 29 10.12 11.44 -6.79
N ARG A 30 10.88 10.66 -7.57
CA ARG A 30 11.05 10.83 -9.02
C ARG A 30 9.88 10.31 -9.86
N MET A 31 8.95 9.55 -9.29
CA MET A 31 7.83 8.96 -10.04
C MET A 31 6.65 9.94 -10.10
N LYS A 32 6.29 10.37 -11.31
CA LYS A 32 5.27 11.42 -11.53
C LYS A 32 3.89 10.87 -11.90
N THR A 33 3.84 9.69 -12.52
CA THR A 33 2.69 9.13 -13.23
C THR A 33 1.89 8.09 -12.45
N LEU A 34 1.85 8.18 -11.12
CA LEU A 34 1.03 7.28 -10.29
C LEU A 34 -0.41 7.79 -10.23
N GLN A 35 -1.38 6.91 -10.41
CA GLN A 35 -2.78 7.11 -10.09
C GLN A 35 -3.16 6.10 -9.00
N ILE A 36 -3.74 6.59 -7.91
CA ILE A 36 -4.13 5.73 -6.78
C ILE A 36 -5.53 6.13 -6.33
N ASP A 37 -6.44 5.16 -6.39
CA ASP A 37 -7.80 5.28 -5.89
C ASP A 37 -7.85 4.69 -4.47
N ILE A 38 -8.26 5.49 -3.47
CA ILE A 38 -8.28 5.08 -2.07
C ILE A 38 -9.72 5.05 -1.55
N ASN A 39 -10.15 3.87 -1.12
CA ASN A 39 -11.47 3.65 -0.53
C ASN A 39 -11.38 3.53 1.00
N LEU A 40 -12.08 4.43 1.70
CA LEU A 40 -12.12 4.46 3.15
C LEU A 40 -13.43 3.85 3.68
N ASN A 41 -13.32 2.73 4.40
CA ASN A 41 -14.46 2.01 4.97
C ASN A 41 -14.26 1.79 6.48
N PRO A 42 -15.11 2.31 7.37
CA PRO A 42 -14.94 2.14 8.83
C PRO A 42 -15.28 0.73 9.35
N HIS A 43 -15.68 -0.18 8.46
CA HIS A 43 -16.00 -1.57 8.76
C HIS A 43 -15.22 -2.53 7.85
N TYR A 44 -14.09 -2.08 7.32
CA TYR A 44 -13.28 -2.87 6.40
C TYR A 44 -12.78 -4.14 7.07
N GLU A 45 -12.15 -4.01 8.24
CA GLU A 45 -11.59 -5.12 9.02
C GLU A 45 -12.68 -6.02 9.61
N LYS A 46 -13.91 -5.54 9.74
CA LYS A 46 -15.04 -6.40 10.16
C LYS A 46 -15.53 -7.29 9.03
N ASN A 47 -15.39 -6.82 7.79
CA ASN A 47 -15.87 -7.50 6.60
C ASN A 47 -14.75 -8.29 5.90
N THR A 48 -13.51 -8.07 6.29
CA THR A 48 -12.30 -8.72 5.76
C THR A 48 -11.43 -9.22 6.91
N THR A 49 -10.34 -9.92 6.62
CA THR A 49 -9.36 -10.33 7.64
C THR A 49 -8.15 -9.39 7.70
N SER A 50 -8.23 -8.21 7.08
CA SER A 50 -7.14 -7.25 6.99
C SER A 50 -7.62 -5.83 7.29
N SER A 51 -6.73 -4.99 7.84
CA SER A 51 -7.01 -3.56 8.04
C SER A 51 -6.87 -2.73 6.75
N GLY A 52 -6.37 -3.34 5.66
CA GLY A 52 -6.30 -2.75 4.33
C GLY A 52 -5.73 -3.71 3.28
N ASP A 53 -5.80 -3.29 2.02
CA ASP A 53 -5.09 -3.96 0.91
C ASP A 53 -4.81 -3.00 -0.24
N CYS A 54 -3.95 -3.44 -1.14
CA CYS A 54 -3.60 -2.75 -2.37
C CYS A 54 -3.59 -3.75 -3.54
N ILE A 55 -4.15 -3.33 -4.67
CA ILE A 55 -4.09 -4.08 -5.93
C ILE A 55 -3.73 -3.12 -7.07
N TRP A 56 -3.02 -3.65 -8.07
CA TRP A 56 -2.78 -2.95 -9.34
C TRP A 56 -4.00 -3.07 -10.24
N GLU A 57 -4.26 -2.07 -11.07
CA GLU A 57 -5.43 -2.01 -11.98
C GLU A 57 -5.05 -2.12 -13.46
N ASP A 58 -3.80 -1.76 -13.81
CA ASP A 58 -3.32 -1.76 -15.18
C ASP A 58 -2.54 -3.05 -15.53
N THR A 59 -1.41 -3.26 -14.87
CA THR A 59 -0.47 -4.34 -15.17
C THR A 59 0.11 -4.90 -13.89
N ASN A 60 0.39 -6.21 -13.84
CA ASN A 60 0.96 -6.82 -12.64
C ASN A 60 2.47 -6.58 -12.45
N ARG A 61 3.10 -5.73 -13.29
CA ARG A 61 4.52 -5.37 -13.20
C ARG A 61 4.76 -3.97 -13.74
N CYS A 62 5.44 -3.13 -12.95
CA CYS A 62 5.66 -1.72 -13.27
C CYS A 62 4.35 -0.92 -13.37
N SER A 63 3.31 -1.37 -12.68
CA SER A 63 1.99 -0.74 -12.57
C SER A 63 2.07 0.76 -12.26
N ARG A 64 1.10 1.50 -12.78
CA ARG A 64 0.91 2.94 -12.52
C ARG A 64 -0.44 3.27 -11.93
N GLU A 65 -1.39 2.33 -11.95
CA GLU A 65 -2.76 2.51 -11.50
C GLU A 65 -3.05 1.51 -10.39
N PHE A 66 -3.51 1.98 -9.24
CA PHE A 66 -3.71 1.16 -8.05
C PHE A 66 -5.01 1.50 -7.34
N THR A 67 -5.62 0.49 -6.73
CA THR A 67 -6.68 0.66 -5.74
C THR A 67 -6.15 0.27 -4.36
N ILE A 68 -6.38 1.12 -3.36
CA ILE A 68 -6.09 0.86 -1.96
C ILE A 68 -7.39 0.90 -1.17
N ASN A 69 -7.66 -0.13 -0.37
CA ASN A 69 -8.77 -0.15 0.58
C ASN A 69 -8.21 -0.02 2.00
N LEU A 70 -8.83 0.82 2.84
CA LEU A 70 -8.39 1.04 4.21
C LEU A 70 -9.56 0.98 5.20
N ASP A 71 -9.31 0.34 6.34
CA ASP A 71 -10.17 0.52 7.51
C ASP A 71 -10.02 1.95 8.05
N SER A 72 -11.12 2.69 8.03
CA SER A 72 -11.15 4.08 8.48
C SER A 72 -11.72 4.26 9.88
N SER A 73 -11.84 3.21 10.69
CA SER A 73 -12.38 3.31 12.05
C SER A 73 -11.47 4.10 13.00
N ASN A 74 -10.15 3.97 12.85
CA ASN A 74 -9.12 4.64 13.66
C ASN A 74 -8.13 5.39 12.76
N ASP A 75 -7.86 6.67 13.05
CA ASP A 75 -7.01 7.52 12.21
C ASP A 75 -5.54 7.07 12.19
N ASP A 76 -4.98 6.71 13.35
CA ASP A 76 -3.58 6.33 13.49
C ASP A 76 -3.30 5.02 12.76
N TRP A 77 -4.16 4.02 12.97
CA TRP A 77 -4.08 2.74 12.26
C TRP A 77 -4.31 2.91 10.76
N MET A 78 -5.30 3.70 10.35
CA MET A 78 -5.55 3.97 8.93
C MET A 78 -4.32 4.56 8.23
N VAL A 79 -3.62 5.51 8.85
CA VAL A 79 -2.41 6.12 8.29
C VAL A 79 -1.22 5.15 8.31
N GLN A 80 -1.09 4.33 9.36
CA GLN A 80 -0.06 3.30 9.43
C GLN A 80 -0.25 2.22 8.35
N THR A 81 -1.49 1.74 8.16
CA THR A 81 -1.84 0.80 7.09
C THR A 81 -1.62 1.43 5.72
N LEU A 82 -2.02 2.69 5.51
CA LEU A 82 -1.68 3.40 4.27
C LEU A 82 -0.17 3.43 4.02
N ALA A 83 0.66 3.60 5.05
CA ALA A 83 2.11 3.55 4.89
C ALA A 83 2.58 2.18 4.39
N HIS A 84 1.98 1.08 4.89
CA HIS A 84 2.22 -0.29 4.43
C HIS A 84 1.86 -0.46 2.96
N GLU A 85 0.61 -0.13 2.60
CA GLU A 85 0.09 -0.28 1.24
C GLU A 85 0.88 0.57 0.23
N MET A 86 1.33 1.76 0.62
CA MET A 86 2.19 2.59 -0.23
C MET A 86 3.57 1.95 -0.50
N VAL A 87 4.06 1.07 0.38
CA VAL A 87 5.26 0.26 0.08
C VAL A 87 4.94 -0.77 -1.00
N HIS A 88 3.79 -1.43 -0.97
CA HIS A 88 3.37 -2.35 -2.02
C HIS A 88 3.21 -1.66 -3.37
N VAL A 89 2.57 -0.49 -3.40
CA VAL A 89 2.53 0.38 -4.59
C VAL A 89 3.95 0.59 -5.13
N LYS A 90 4.92 0.95 -4.27
CA LYS A 90 6.32 1.11 -4.68
C LYS A 90 6.92 -0.17 -5.25
N GLN A 91 6.63 -1.32 -4.66
CA GLN A 91 7.19 -2.61 -5.05
C GLN A 91 6.73 -3.00 -6.46
N TRP A 92 5.43 -2.92 -6.74
CA TRP A 92 4.90 -3.15 -8.09
C TRP A 92 5.32 -2.06 -9.07
N ALA A 93 5.25 -0.78 -8.68
CA ALA A 93 5.57 0.34 -9.56
C ALA A 93 7.04 0.35 -10.03
N ARG A 94 7.96 -0.13 -9.20
CA ARG A 94 9.38 -0.30 -9.60
C ARG A 94 9.67 -1.62 -10.32
N GLY A 95 8.68 -2.50 -10.45
CA GLY A 95 8.86 -3.86 -10.99
C GLY A 95 9.74 -4.74 -10.11
N GLU A 96 9.83 -4.40 -8.81
CA GLU A 96 10.46 -5.23 -7.79
C GLU A 96 9.56 -6.41 -7.44
N MET A 97 8.25 -6.26 -7.55
CA MET A 97 7.28 -7.34 -7.38
C MET A 97 6.49 -7.57 -8.66
N GLN A 98 6.20 -8.83 -8.96
CA GLN A 98 5.29 -9.24 -10.02
C GLN A 98 4.66 -10.59 -9.67
N ASP A 99 3.34 -10.66 -9.69
CA ASP A 99 2.60 -11.89 -9.46
C ASP A 99 2.49 -12.73 -10.73
N ILE A 100 2.74 -14.03 -10.60
CA ILE A 100 2.72 -15.01 -11.68
C ILE A 100 1.54 -15.96 -11.42
N TYR A 101 0.48 -15.74 -12.20
CA TYR A 101 -0.74 -16.54 -12.16
C TYR A 101 -0.56 -17.85 -12.93
N SER A 102 -1.25 -18.90 -12.48
CA SER A 102 -1.48 -20.12 -13.25
C SER A 102 -2.99 -20.31 -13.47
N ASP A 103 -3.35 -21.09 -14.49
CA ASP A 103 -4.71 -21.16 -15.05
C ASP A 103 -5.76 -21.84 -14.13
N ASP A 104 -5.43 -22.13 -12.88
CA ASP A 104 -6.13 -23.11 -12.05
C ASP A 104 -7.22 -22.49 -11.15
N ASP A 105 -6.92 -21.39 -10.45
CA ASP A 105 -7.76 -20.87 -9.35
C ASP A 105 -7.82 -19.34 -9.25
N GLY A 106 -7.21 -18.61 -10.20
CA GLY A 106 -7.14 -17.15 -10.17
C GLY A 106 -6.20 -16.57 -9.10
N SER A 107 -5.50 -17.41 -8.33
CA SER A 107 -4.48 -16.98 -7.36
C SER A 107 -3.08 -17.06 -7.99
N PRO A 108 -2.15 -16.18 -7.58
CA PRO A 108 -0.78 -16.31 -8.02
C PRO A 108 -0.16 -17.60 -7.45
N LYS A 109 0.53 -18.35 -8.30
CA LYS A 109 1.30 -19.53 -7.86
C LYS A 109 2.67 -19.12 -7.35
N GLN A 110 3.25 -18.10 -7.98
CA GLN A 110 4.55 -17.58 -7.65
C GLN A 110 4.54 -16.06 -7.70
N THR A 111 5.36 -15.44 -6.87
CA THR A 111 5.63 -14.01 -6.96
C THR A 111 7.11 -13.84 -7.25
N ARG A 112 7.41 -13.05 -8.28
CA ARG A 112 8.76 -12.60 -8.57
C ARG A 112 9.09 -11.45 -7.64
N TRP A 113 10.02 -11.69 -6.72
CA TRP A 113 10.57 -10.67 -5.84
C TRP A 113 12.00 -10.33 -6.26
N LYS A 114 12.17 -9.12 -6.79
CA LYS A 114 13.38 -8.58 -7.42
C LYS A 114 13.80 -9.48 -8.58
N SER A 115 14.73 -10.40 -8.33
CA SER A 115 15.26 -11.34 -9.31
C SER A 115 15.03 -12.80 -8.91
N LYS A 116 14.24 -13.07 -7.87
CA LYS A 116 13.95 -14.43 -7.37
C LYS A 116 12.46 -14.73 -7.50
N PHE A 117 12.14 -15.97 -7.85
CA PHE A 117 10.76 -16.47 -7.84
C PHE A 117 10.51 -17.20 -6.53
N ILE A 118 9.41 -16.86 -5.87
CA ILE A 118 8.99 -17.46 -4.61
C ILE A 118 7.66 -18.14 -4.83
N ASN A 119 7.58 -19.42 -4.48
CA ASN A 119 6.31 -20.15 -4.48
C ASN A 119 5.53 -19.79 -3.23
N ILE A 120 4.48 -18.98 -3.38
CA ILE A 120 3.72 -18.45 -2.26
C ILE A 120 2.86 -19.50 -1.58
N LYS A 121 2.53 -20.60 -2.28
CA LYS A 121 1.80 -21.74 -1.69
C LYS A 121 2.66 -22.55 -0.70
N ASN A 122 3.99 -22.41 -0.77
CA ASN A 122 4.93 -23.15 0.08
C ASN A 122 5.56 -22.29 1.20
N VAL A 123 5.30 -20.98 1.22
CA VAL A 123 5.92 -20.05 2.17
C VAL A 123 4.81 -19.34 2.93
N PRO A 124 4.78 -19.41 4.27
CA PRO A 124 3.85 -18.64 5.09
C PRO A 124 3.92 -17.14 4.79
N TYR A 125 2.77 -16.46 4.88
CA TYR A 125 2.61 -15.04 4.59
C TYR A 125 3.64 -14.16 5.33
N GLU A 126 3.85 -14.43 6.61
CA GLU A 126 4.75 -13.68 7.49
C GLU A 126 6.23 -13.80 7.09
N LEU A 127 6.55 -14.79 6.25
CA LEU A 127 7.89 -15.03 5.74
C LEU A 127 8.11 -14.44 4.35
N TRP A 128 7.07 -13.91 3.70
CA TRP A 128 7.18 -13.27 2.40
C TRP A 128 8.12 -12.05 2.50
N PRO A 129 9.11 -11.94 1.60
CA PRO A 129 10.14 -10.91 1.73
C PRO A 129 9.63 -9.51 1.40
N TRP A 130 8.57 -9.37 0.60
CA TRP A 130 7.92 -8.09 0.35
C TRP A 130 7.14 -7.60 1.58
N GLU A 131 6.42 -8.48 2.27
CA GLU A 131 5.77 -8.21 3.56
C GLU A 131 6.77 -7.78 4.62
N LYS A 132 7.88 -8.51 4.75
CA LYS A 132 8.97 -8.13 5.68
C LYS A 132 9.59 -6.77 5.33
N GLU A 133 9.70 -6.44 4.04
CA GLU A 133 10.16 -5.13 3.61
C GLU A 133 9.12 -4.04 3.95
N ALA A 134 7.83 -4.30 3.70
CA ALA A 134 6.71 -3.42 4.00
C ALA A 134 6.62 -3.10 5.49
N LEU A 135 6.56 -4.12 6.37
CA LEU A 135 6.53 -3.97 7.83
C LEU A 135 7.71 -3.20 8.42
N ARG A 136 8.88 -3.26 7.78
CA ARG A 136 10.05 -2.48 8.22
C ARG A 136 9.96 -1.03 7.75
N ILE A 137 9.53 -0.80 6.51
CA ILE A 137 9.47 0.53 5.92
C ILE A 137 8.27 1.31 6.45
N GLU A 138 7.12 0.68 6.70
CA GLU A 138 5.93 1.29 7.28
C GLU A 138 6.28 1.98 8.62
N LYS A 139 7.05 1.31 9.48
CA LYS A 139 7.40 1.81 10.82
C LYS A 139 8.24 3.06 10.71
N ARG A 140 9.18 3.06 9.76
CA ARG A 140 10.00 4.24 9.46
C ARG A 140 9.14 5.37 8.91
N LEU A 141 8.29 5.11 7.91
CA LEU A 141 7.43 6.12 7.30
C LEU A 141 6.45 6.73 8.29
N TYR A 142 5.84 5.91 9.13
CA TYR A 142 4.89 6.35 10.14
C TYR A 142 5.58 7.24 11.20
N ASN A 143 6.76 6.85 11.66
CA ASN A 143 7.55 7.70 12.57
C ASN A 143 7.93 9.04 11.92
N GLU A 144 8.40 9.03 10.67
CA GLU A 144 8.70 10.26 9.91
C GLU A 144 7.46 11.15 9.74
N TRP A 145 6.28 10.55 9.55
CA TRP A 145 5.00 11.26 9.46
C TRP A 145 4.61 11.92 10.78
N LEU A 146 4.76 11.22 11.91
CA LEU A 146 4.50 11.79 13.23
C LEU A 146 5.43 12.99 13.52
N GLU A 147 6.70 12.91 13.14
CA GLU A 147 7.63 14.03 13.28
C GLU A 147 7.26 15.21 12.38
N TYR A 148 6.82 14.95 11.14
CA TYR A 148 6.31 15.99 10.26
C TYR A 148 5.08 16.71 10.83
N LEU A 149 4.14 15.97 11.41
CA LEU A 149 2.96 16.56 12.06
C LEU A 149 3.33 17.40 13.29
N LYS A 150 4.36 17.01 14.06
CA LYS A 150 4.87 17.82 15.17
C LYS A 150 5.43 19.15 14.67
N GLN A 151 6.24 19.12 13.61
CA GLN A 151 6.86 20.31 13.03
C GLN A 151 5.83 21.27 12.42
N LYS A 152 4.76 20.75 11.81
CA LYS A 152 3.69 21.56 11.22
C LYS A 152 2.82 22.30 12.25
N LYS A 153 2.79 21.81 13.49
CA LYS A 153 2.03 22.42 14.60
C LYS A 153 2.79 23.52 15.33
N VAL A 154 4.09 23.65 15.07
CA VAL A 154 4.97 24.74 15.57
C VAL A 154 4.91 25.90 14.58
#